data_AF-A0A819HMC9-F1
#
_entry.id   AF-A0A819HMC9-F1
#
_cell.length_a   1.000
_cell.length_b   1.000
_cell.length_c   1.000
_cell.angle_alpha   90.00
_cell.angle_beta   90.00
_cell.angle_gamma   90.00
#
_symmetry.space_group_name_H-M   'P 1'
#
loop_
_entity.id
_entity.type
_entity.pdbx_description
1 polymer ?
#
loop_
_entity_poly.entity_id
_entity_poly.type
_entity_poly.pdbx_seq_one_letter_code
_entity_poly.pdbx_strand_id
1 'polypeptide(L)'
;MSQRQLIFLYLFILFTDVFAQKFHPKLENNDREQPQSTDRIQPSIYSERKLPANNRGNNDNQQQSVVDQSRPRSSIESYRRSSSSSAALASSNECKFDVQRYCNKGSQQLLSNLKVLQCVDDLDHAVNLISKECQHLIYKFKYNMTLDPHFDDTAERQCSKDLKVFDECKEFIGKRGSGRLVTCLYDLLPNITESSCRYFIKQMQAVVFND
;
A
#
# COMPACT_ATOMS: atom_id res chain seq x y z
N MET A 1 -33.05 0.45 35.33
CA MET A 1 -31.93 0.27 34.37
C MET A 1 -31.57 -1.21 34.34
N SER A 2 -31.65 -1.83 33.16
CA SER A 2 -31.43 -3.28 32.99
C SER A 2 -29.95 -3.63 33.06
N GLN A 3 -29.59 -4.79 33.64
CA GLN A 3 -28.20 -5.29 33.77
C GLN A 3 -27.41 -5.23 32.45
N ARG A 4 -28.08 -5.36 31.30
CA ARG A 4 -27.46 -5.24 29.98
C ARG A 4 -26.87 -3.86 29.72
N GLN A 5 -27.50 -2.79 30.20
CA GLN A 5 -27.01 -1.42 30.02
C GLN A 5 -25.75 -1.13 30.85
N LEU A 6 -25.60 -1.78 32.01
CA LEU A 6 -24.40 -1.65 32.85
C LEU A 6 -23.18 -2.32 32.24
N ILE A 7 -23.36 -3.46 31.56
CA ILE A 7 -22.27 -4.16 30.86
C ILE A 7 -21.79 -3.33 29.66
N PHE A 8 -22.71 -2.72 28.91
CA PHE A 8 -22.34 -1.86 27.79
C PHE A 8 -21.58 -0.61 28.25
N LEU A 9 -21.98 0.04 29.35
CA LEU A 9 -21.25 1.17 29.91
C LEU A 9 -19.87 0.75 30.44
N TYR A 10 -19.74 -0.40 31.10
CA TYR A 10 -18.45 -0.90 31.58
C TYR A 10 -17.49 -1.22 30.43
N LEU A 11 -17.98 -1.83 29.36
CA LEU A 11 -17.17 -2.08 28.17
C LEU A 11 -16.79 -0.77 27.46
N PHE A 12 -17.70 0.19 27.38
CA PHE A 12 -17.40 1.50 26.77
C PHE A 12 -16.33 2.27 27.54
N ILE A 13 -16.37 2.26 28.88
CA ILE A 13 -15.38 2.91 29.74
C ILE A 13 -14.00 2.23 29.61
N LEU A 14 -13.95 0.90 29.64
CA LEU A 14 -12.68 0.17 29.48
C LEU A 14 -12.06 0.34 28.09
N PHE A 15 -12.88 0.51 27.04
CA PHE A 15 -12.38 0.79 25.69
C PHE A 15 -11.85 2.22 25.53
N THR A 16 -12.41 3.21 26.24
CA THR A 16 -11.89 4.58 26.23
C THR A 16 -10.59 4.74 27.03
N ASP A 17 -10.40 3.97 28.10
CA ASP A 17 -9.20 4.06 28.94
C ASP A 17 -7.95 3.47 28.26
N VAL A 18 -8.10 2.42 27.45
CA VAL A 18 -6.98 1.80 26.72
C VAL A 18 -6.44 2.72 25.60
N PHE A 19 -7.28 3.57 25.01
CA PHE A 19 -6.85 4.51 23.96
C PHE A 19 -6.20 5.79 24.50
N ALA A 20 -6.44 6.16 25.77
CA ALA A 20 -5.95 7.42 26.33
C ALA A 20 -4.47 7.41 26.76
N GLN A 21 -3.80 6.26 26.85
CA GLN A 21 -2.42 6.19 27.36
C GLN A 21 -1.31 6.32 26.31
N LYS A 22 -1.61 6.38 25.01
CA LYS A 22 -0.58 6.32 23.94
C LYS A 22 -0.31 7.64 23.20
N PHE A 23 -0.90 8.76 23.62
CA PHE A 23 -0.63 10.07 23.03
C PHE A 23 -0.37 11.14 24.10
N HIS A 24 0.90 11.26 24.53
CA HIS A 24 1.41 12.48 25.15
C HIS A 24 2.33 13.20 24.15
N PRO A 25 1.89 14.28 23.48
CA PRO A 25 2.82 15.25 22.92
C PRO A 25 3.37 16.14 24.06
N LYS A 26 4.70 16.25 24.11
CA LYS A 26 5.44 17.11 25.02
C LYS A 26 5.21 18.57 24.60
N LEU A 27 4.36 19.29 25.32
CA LEU A 27 4.21 20.74 25.20
C LEU A 27 5.21 21.40 26.17
N GLU A 28 6.33 21.88 25.63
CA GLU A 28 7.22 22.79 26.34
C GLU A 28 6.91 24.21 25.85
N ASN A 29 6.24 24.98 26.71
CA ASN A 29 6.09 26.42 26.58
C ASN A 29 7.38 27.08 27.09
N ASN A 30 7.90 28.08 26.36
CA ASN A 30 8.59 29.21 26.99
C ASN A 30 8.51 30.47 26.11
N ASP A 31 7.85 31.47 26.68
CA ASP A 31 8.21 32.88 26.77
C ASP A 31 8.28 33.79 25.54
N ARG A 32 7.14 34.47 25.37
CA ARG A 32 6.92 35.91 25.15
C ARG A 32 8.13 36.85 25.35
N GLU A 33 8.58 37.49 24.27
CA GLU A 33 9.07 38.88 24.28
C GLU A 33 8.93 39.55 22.89
N GLN A 34 8.36 40.76 22.87
CA GLN A 34 8.28 41.75 21.80
C GLN A 34 8.43 43.11 22.52
N PRO A 35 8.77 44.25 21.87
CA PRO A 35 9.21 44.49 20.49
C PRO A 35 10.45 45.42 20.40
N GLN A 36 11.10 45.51 19.24
CA GLN A 36 11.74 46.77 18.82
C GLN A 36 11.90 46.88 17.30
N SER A 37 11.52 48.06 16.82
CA SER A 37 11.62 48.63 15.48
C SER A 37 13.06 48.79 14.98
N THR A 38 13.32 48.58 13.68
CA THR A 38 13.76 49.61 12.70
C THR A 38 14.23 49.00 11.37
N ASP A 39 13.74 49.63 10.29
CA ASP A 39 14.40 49.99 9.03
C ASP A 39 14.73 49.02 7.87
N ARG A 40 14.34 49.54 6.69
CA ARG A 40 14.63 49.29 5.27
C ARG A 40 15.89 48.48 4.93
N ILE A 41 15.79 47.63 3.90
CA ILE A 41 16.36 47.81 2.54
C ILE A 41 15.90 46.66 1.60
N GLN A 42 15.78 47.00 0.31
CA GLN A 42 15.19 46.30 -0.84
C GLN A 42 15.92 45.01 -1.33
N PRO A 43 15.31 44.27 -2.29
CA PRO A 43 15.63 42.88 -2.63
C PRO A 43 16.63 42.78 -3.79
N SER A 44 17.31 41.64 -3.89
CA SER A 44 18.03 41.31 -5.12
C SER A 44 18.25 39.82 -5.34
N ILE A 45 17.86 39.41 -6.55
CA ILE A 45 18.53 38.41 -7.43
C ILE A 45 17.92 37.00 -7.44
N TYR A 46 16.92 36.89 -8.32
CA TYR A 46 16.63 35.73 -9.14
C TYR A 46 17.84 35.38 -10.02
N SER A 47 18.22 34.10 -10.11
CA SER A 47 19.23 33.63 -11.07
C SER A 47 18.67 32.45 -11.86
N GLU A 48 18.13 32.77 -13.04
CA GLU A 48 17.94 31.83 -14.15
C GLU A 48 19.29 31.33 -14.68
N ARG A 49 19.38 30.04 -15.00
CA ARG A 49 20.25 29.55 -16.09
C ARG A 49 19.60 28.32 -16.75
N LYS A 50 18.91 28.57 -17.86
CA LYS A 50 19.26 28.21 -19.26
C LYS A 50 19.16 26.72 -19.62
N LEU A 51 18.12 26.39 -20.39
CA LEU A 51 18.15 25.32 -21.39
C LEU A 51 19.09 25.68 -22.55
N PRO A 52 19.72 24.70 -23.20
CA PRO A 52 20.02 24.77 -24.62
C PRO A 52 19.09 23.85 -25.44
N ALA A 53 18.72 24.36 -26.62
CA ALA A 53 17.93 23.67 -27.62
C ALA A 53 18.82 22.85 -28.59
N ASN A 54 18.31 21.66 -28.92
CA ASN A 54 18.26 21.00 -30.23
C ASN A 54 19.56 20.73 -31.01
N ASN A 55 19.80 19.46 -31.35
CA ASN A 55 19.86 19.08 -32.77
C ASN A 55 19.65 17.58 -33.04
N ARG A 56 18.98 17.35 -34.17
CA ARG A 56 18.56 16.12 -34.83
C ARG A 56 19.74 15.30 -35.39
N GLY A 57 19.61 13.98 -35.35
CA GLY A 57 20.36 13.03 -36.17
C GLY A 57 19.89 11.59 -35.95
N ASN A 58 19.27 10.99 -36.98
CA ASN A 58 18.85 9.58 -37.04
C ASN A 58 20.06 8.63 -37.06
N ASN A 59 19.97 7.49 -36.37
CA ASN A 59 20.23 6.17 -36.97
C ASN A 59 19.82 5.01 -36.05
N ASP A 60 19.39 3.95 -36.71
CA ASP A 60 18.83 2.70 -36.19
C ASP A 60 19.80 1.82 -35.39
N ASN A 61 19.18 0.90 -34.66
CA ASN A 61 19.67 -0.37 -34.12
C ASN A 61 20.38 -0.43 -32.75
N GLN A 62 19.76 -1.27 -31.93
CA GLN A 62 20.33 -2.05 -30.82
C GLN A 62 20.89 -1.26 -29.64
N GLN A 63 20.04 -1.10 -28.62
CA GLN A 63 20.54 -1.21 -27.26
C GLN A 63 19.57 -2.01 -26.38
N GLN A 64 19.99 -3.25 -26.13
CA GLN A 64 19.69 -4.06 -24.96
C GLN A 64 19.34 -3.19 -23.74
N SER A 65 18.11 -3.30 -23.23
CA SER A 65 17.79 -2.82 -21.89
C SER A 65 18.49 -3.74 -20.89
N VAL A 66 19.63 -3.25 -20.38
CA VAL A 66 20.34 -3.78 -19.22
C VAL A 66 19.34 -3.99 -18.10
N VAL A 67 19.11 -5.24 -17.73
CA VAL A 67 18.32 -5.61 -16.56
C VAL A 67 19.14 -5.18 -15.35
N ASP A 68 18.73 -4.08 -14.71
CA ASP A 68 19.23 -3.73 -13.39
C ASP A 68 18.72 -4.78 -12.39
N GLN A 69 19.61 -5.73 -12.11
CA GLN A 69 19.34 -6.98 -11.40
C GLN A 69 19.58 -6.85 -9.89
N SER A 70 19.43 -5.64 -9.34
CA SER A 70 19.77 -5.35 -7.95
C SER A 70 18.56 -5.10 -7.03
N ARG A 71 17.33 -5.06 -7.56
CA ARG A 71 16.10 -5.02 -6.74
C ARG A 71 15.52 -6.43 -6.55
N PRO A 72 15.20 -6.86 -5.31
CA PRO A 72 14.45 -8.08 -5.08
C PRO A 72 13.11 -7.98 -5.82
N ARG A 73 12.94 -8.80 -6.86
CA ARG A 73 11.69 -8.84 -7.63
C ARG A 73 10.56 -9.21 -6.69
N SER A 74 9.57 -8.33 -6.54
CA SER A 74 8.47 -8.59 -5.60
C SER A 74 7.69 -9.82 -6.05
N SER A 75 7.24 -10.62 -5.09
CA SER A 75 6.41 -11.80 -5.33
C SER A 75 5.10 -11.42 -6.04
N ILE A 76 4.63 -10.18 -5.83
CA ILE A 76 3.46 -9.57 -6.50
C ILE A 76 3.77 -9.23 -7.97
N GLU A 77 4.96 -8.76 -8.33
CA GLU A 77 5.30 -8.53 -9.75
C GLU A 77 5.50 -9.85 -10.51
N SER A 78 5.83 -10.93 -9.81
CA SER A 78 5.90 -12.29 -10.38
C SER A 78 4.51 -12.90 -10.62
N TYR A 79 3.54 -12.60 -9.73
CA TYR A 79 2.12 -12.95 -9.88
C TYR A 79 1.54 -12.54 -11.24
N ARG A 80 2.02 -11.41 -11.78
CA ARG A 80 1.65 -10.85 -13.09
C ARG A 80 1.70 -11.83 -14.27
N ARG A 81 2.47 -12.92 -14.17
CA ARG A 81 2.66 -13.88 -15.26
C ARG A 81 1.88 -15.19 -15.11
N SER A 82 1.31 -15.50 -13.94
CA SER A 82 0.81 -16.86 -13.65
C SER A 82 -0.62 -16.97 -13.13
N SER A 83 -1.30 -15.88 -12.77
CA SER A 83 -2.59 -15.97 -12.07
C SER A 83 -3.80 -16.14 -12.99
N SER A 84 -4.63 -17.14 -12.68
CA SER A 84 -5.94 -17.45 -13.28
C SER A 84 -7.09 -16.53 -12.82
N SER A 85 -6.84 -15.62 -11.87
CA SER A 85 -7.73 -14.51 -11.46
C SER A 85 -7.63 -13.35 -12.46
N SER A 86 -7.82 -13.65 -13.75
CA SER A 86 -7.47 -12.81 -14.89
C SER A 86 -8.44 -11.65 -15.18
N ALA A 87 -9.02 -11.04 -14.16
CA ALA A 87 -9.72 -9.77 -14.35
C ALA A 87 -8.68 -8.65 -14.55
N ALA A 88 -8.49 -8.23 -15.79
CA ALA A 88 -7.67 -7.05 -16.11
C ALA A 88 -8.45 -5.79 -15.70
N LEU A 89 -8.15 -5.25 -14.51
CA LEU A 89 -8.88 -4.14 -13.88
C LEU A 89 -8.97 -2.91 -14.78
N ALA A 90 -7.88 -2.57 -15.46
CA ALA A 90 -7.83 -1.40 -16.34
C ALA A 90 -8.73 -1.50 -17.59
N SER A 91 -9.11 -2.71 -18.00
CA SER A 91 -9.90 -2.96 -19.21
C SER A 91 -11.27 -3.58 -18.95
N SER A 92 -11.60 -3.89 -17.69
CA SER A 92 -12.89 -4.47 -17.34
C SER A 92 -14.03 -3.46 -17.53
N ASN A 93 -15.24 -3.92 -17.81
CA ASN A 93 -16.38 -3.04 -18.03
C ASN A 93 -16.75 -2.24 -16.77
N GLU A 94 -16.50 -2.82 -15.60
CA GLU A 94 -16.76 -2.23 -14.29
C GLU A 94 -15.78 -1.10 -13.97
N CYS A 95 -14.50 -1.25 -14.30
CA CYS A 95 -13.45 -0.32 -13.86
C CYS A 95 -12.86 0.57 -14.95
N LYS A 96 -13.00 0.24 -16.25
CA LYS A 96 -12.29 0.93 -17.34
C LYS A 96 -12.49 2.45 -17.33
N PHE A 97 -13.72 2.93 -17.16
CA PHE A 97 -14.01 4.37 -17.17
C PHE A 97 -13.45 5.09 -15.94
N ASP A 98 -13.58 4.50 -14.77
CA ASP A 98 -13.04 5.03 -13.51
C ASP A 98 -11.51 5.09 -13.55
N VAL A 99 -10.87 3.98 -13.95
CA VAL A 99 -9.42 3.90 -14.10
C VAL A 99 -8.93 4.91 -15.13
N GLN A 100 -9.61 5.04 -16.27
CA GLN A 100 -9.24 6.03 -17.28
C GLN A 100 -9.32 7.46 -16.74
N ARG A 101 -10.37 7.77 -15.99
CA ARG A 101 -10.63 9.12 -15.47
C ARG A 101 -9.68 9.52 -14.35
N TYR A 102 -9.44 8.63 -13.39
CA TYR A 102 -8.74 8.98 -12.16
C TYR A 102 -7.28 8.53 -12.13
N CYS A 103 -6.99 7.36 -12.72
CA CYS A 103 -5.68 6.74 -12.67
C CYS A 103 -4.84 6.92 -13.93
N ASN A 104 -5.48 7.16 -15.07
CA ASN A 104 -4.82 7.23 -16.36
C ASN A 104 -5.11 8.56 -17.07
N LYS A 105 -4.82 9.68 -16.38
CA LYS A 105 -5.09 11.08 -16.79
C LYS A 105 -4.40 11.47 -18.12
N GLY A 106 -4.82 10.90 -19.23
CA GLY A 106 -4.37 11.21 -20.59
C GLY A 106 -3.32 10.28 -21.20
N SER A 107 -2.91 9.19 -20.52
CA SER A 107 -2.00 8.21 -21.14
C SER A 107 -2.78 7.12 -21.87
N GLN A 108 -2.27 6.72 -23.05
CA GLN A 108 -2.83 5.63 -23.84
C GLN A 108 -2.39 4.24 -23.33
N GLN A 109 -1.46 4.20 -22.38
CA GLN A 109 -0.94 2.94 -21.85
C GLN A 109 -1.91 2.33 -20.84
N LEU A 110 -2.26 1.05 -21.03
CA LEU A 110 -3.02 0.30 -20.03
C LEU A 110 -2.19 0.09 -18.76
N LEU A 111 -2.79 0.40 -17.61
CA LEU A 111 -2.21 0.13 -16.31
C LEU A 111 -2.26 -1.36 -16.00
N SER A 112 -1.23 -1.88 -15.34
CA SER A 112 -1.29 -3.21 -14.74
C SER A 112 -2.24 -3.21 -13.54
N ASN A 113 -2.77 -4.37 -13.16
CA ASN A 113 -3.65 -4.47 -11.98
C ASN A 113 -2.99 -3.87 -10.72
N LEU A 114 -1.70 -4.12 -10.50
CA LEU A 114 -0.98 -3.53 -9.37
C LEU A 114 -0.96 -1.99 -9.42
N LYS A 115 -0.72 -1.40 -10.60
CA LYS A 115 -0.76 0.07 -10.76
C LYS A 115 -2.17 0.63 -10.57
N VAL A 116 -3.21 -0.12 -10.95
CA VAL A 116 -4.60 0.26 -10.69
C VAL A 116 -4.88 0.25 -9.19
N LEU A 117 -4.51 -0.83 -8.48
CA LEU A 117 -4.71 -0.94 -7.03
C LEU A 117 -3.99 0.19 -6.29
N GLN A 118 -2.71 0.41 -6.58
CA GLN A 118 -1.93 1.51 -5.98
C GLN A 118 -2.56 2.87 -6.25
N CYS A 119 -2.95 3.14 -7.50
CA CYS A 119 -3.61 4.40 -7.82
C CYS A 119 -4.90 4.58 -7.03
N VAL A 120 -5.77 3.56 -7.01
CA VAL A 120 -7.06 3.66 -6.32
C VAL A 120 -6.86 3.85 -4.83
N ASP A 121 -5.87 3.17 -4.23
CA ASP A 121 -5.52 3.34 -2.82
C ASP A 121 -4.96 4.75 -2.53
N ASP A 122 -4.25 5.39 -3.49
CA ASP A 122 -3.75 6.76 -3.38
C ASP A 122 -4.84 7.83 -3.60
N LEU A 123 -6.03 7.45 -4.09
CA LEU A 123 -7.16 8.38 -4.21
C LEU A 123 -7.76 8.58 -2.81
N ASP A 124 -7.43 9.69 -2.17
CA ASP A 124 -8.11 10.14 -0.95
C ASP A 124 -9.64 10.09 -1.18
N HIS A 125 -10.33 9.23 -0.41
CA HIS A 125 -11.77 8.94 -0.55
C HIS A 125 -12.21 8.20 -1.82
N ALA A 126 -11.39 7.28 -2.35
CA ALA A 126 -11.71 6.40 -3.49
C ALA A 126 -13.15 5.85 -3.49
N VAL A 127 -13.68 5.48 -2.32
CA VAL A 127 -15.05 4.98 -2.10
C VAL A 127 -16.13 5.90 -2.69
N ASN A 128 -15.87 7.19 -2.83
CA ASN A 128 -16.84 8.14 -3.40
C ASN A 128 -16.51 8.56 -4.84
N LEU A 129 -15.30 8.26 -5.34
CA LEU A 129 -14.84 8.72 -6.65
C LEU A 129 -15.09 7.71 -7.77
N ILE A 130 -14.86 6.42 -7.49
CA ILE A 130 -15.05 5.35 -8.45
C ILE A 130 -16.42 4.68 -8.29
N SER A 131 -16.94 4.07 -9.35
CA SER A 131 -18.21 3.36 -9.33
C SER A 131 -18.23 2.22 -8.32
N LYS A 132 -19.42 1.89 -7.80
CA LYS A 132 -19.60 0.77 -6.86
C LYS A 132 -19.23 -0.56 -7.49
N GLU A 133 -19.48 -0.71 -8.78
CA GLU A 133 -19.11 -1.87 -9.59
C GLU A 133 -17.58 -2.04 -9.63
N CYS A 134 -16.83 -0.95 -9.85
CA CYS A 134 -15.38 -1.00 -9.82
C CYS A 134 -14.84 -1.31 -8.42
N GLN A 135 -15.40 -0.70 -7.38
CA GLN A 135 -15.02 -0.99 -5.98
C GLN A 135 -15.20 -2.47 -5.66
N HIS A 136 -16.35 -3.05 -6.00
CA HIS A 136 -16.62 -4.46 -5.79
C HIS A 136 -15.62 -5.36 -6.54
N LEU A 137 -15.27 -4.99 -7.78
CA LEU A 137 -14.30 -5.75 -8.55
C LEU A 137 -12.89 -5.67 -7.94
N ILE A 138 -12.47 -4.49 -7.48
CA ILE A 138 -11.21 -4.29 -6.77
C ILE A 138 -11.15 -5.10 -5.48
N TYR A 139 -12.21 -5.03 -4.66
CA TYR A 139 -12.32 -5.83 -3.43
C TYR A 139 -12.21 -7.32 -3.74
N LYS A 140 -12.95 -7.82 -4.74
CA LYS A 140 -12.88 -9.21 -5.17
C LYS A 140 -11.48 -9.58 -5.66
N PHE A 141 -10.80 -8.68 -6.35
CA PHE A 141 -9.43 -8.89 -6.80
C PHE A 141 -8.47 -9.00 -5.61
N LYS A 142 -8.49 -8.04 -4.67
CA LYS A 142 -7.69 -8.07 -3.43
C LYS A 142 -7.97 -9.34 -2.61
N TYR A 143 -9.24 -9.74 -2.46
CA TYR A 143 -9.64 -10.98 -1.79
C TYR A 143 -9.10 -12.22 -2.50
N ASN A 144 -9.20 -12.30 -3.83
CA ASN A 144 -8.65 -13.44 -4.57
C ASN A 144 -7.12 -13.51 -4.50
N MET A 145 -6.42 -12.39 -4.25
CA MET A 145 -5.00 -12.41 -3.96
C MET A 145 -4.71 -13.08 -2.62
N THR A 146 -5.50 -12.90 -1.56
CA THR A 146 -5.25 -13.64 -0.31
C THR A 146 -5.47 -15.13 -0.50
N LEU A 147 -6.45 -15.52 -1.29
CA LEU A 147 -6.77 -16.91 -1.57
C LEU A 147 -5.86 -17.58 -2.61
N ASP A 148 -4.89 -16.87 -3.21
CA ASP A 148 -4.06 -17.50 -4.23
C ASP A 148 -2.96 -18.36 -3.58
N PRO A 149 -2.90 -19.67 -3.89
CA PRO A 149 -1.91 -20.60 -3.35
C PRO A 149 -0.45 -20.18 -3.57
N HIS A 150 -0.16 -19.33 -4.56
CA HIS A 150 1.19 -18.82 -4.81
C HIS A 150 1.68 -17.91 -3.68
N PHE A 151 0.78 -17.14 -3.06
CA PHE A 151 1.15 -16.28 -1.94
C PHE A 151 1.36 -17.09 -0.67
N ASP A 152 0.56 -18.12 -0.41
CA ASP A 152 0.82 -19.06 0.69
C ASP A 152 2.17 -19.75 0.53
N ASP A 153 2.49 -20.29 -0.65
CA ASP A 153 3.80 -20.91 -0.93
C ASP A 153 4.96 -19.94 -0.70
N THR A 154 4.77 -18.69 -1.11
CA THR A 154 5.78 -17.65 -0.96
C THR A 154 5.94 -17.28 0.51
N ALA A 155 4.84 -17.17 1.25
CA ALA A 155 4.83 -16.92 2.68
C ALA A 155 5.59 -18.03 3.42
N GLU A 156 5.31 -19.30 3.13
CA GLU A 156 6.00 -20.42 3.77
C GLU A 156 7.52 -20.41 3.51
N ARG A 157 7.93 -20.09 2.27
CA ARG A 157 9.35 -20.00 1.92
C ARG A 157 10.05 -18.84 2.64
N GLN A 158 9.47 -17.64 2.55
CA GLN A 158 10.10 -16.42 3.06
C GLN A 158 10.01 -16.33 4.60
N CYS A 159 8.91 -16.80 5.19
CA CYS A 159 8.65 -16.74 6.63
C CYS A 159 9.02 -18.03 7.38
N SER A 160 9.79 -18.94 6.76
CA SER A 160 10.09 -20.26 7.32
C SER A 160 10.67 -20.26 8.74
N LYS A 161 11.42 -19.22 9.13
CA LYS A 161 11.97 -19.07 10.48
C LYS A 161 10.92 -18.58 11.48
N ASP A 162 10.19 -17.52 11.12
CA ASP A 162 9.16 -16.93 11.98
C ASP A 162 8.00 -17.91 12.22
N LEU A 163 7.61 -18.69 11.21
CA LEU A 163 6.57 -19.72 11.31
C LEU A 163 6.88 -20.84 12.31
N LYS A 164 8.16 -21.05 12.68
CA LYS A 164 8.53 -22.00 13.74
C LYS A 164 8.17 -21.48 15.13
N VAL A 165 8.12 -20.16 15.28
CA VAL A 165 7.90 -19.45 16.55
C VAL A 165 6.44 -19.02 16.70
N PHE A 166 5.76 -18.70 15.61
CA PHE A 166 4.37 -18.26 15.63
C PHE A 166 3.38 -19.42 15.66
N ASP A 167 3.10 -19.93 16.86
CA ASP A 167 2.19 -21.06 17.09
C ASP A 167 0.79 -20.83 16.50
N GLU A 168 0.29 -19.59 16.55
CA GLU A 168 -1.01 -19.21 16.00
C GLU A 168 -1.11 -19.33 14.47
N CYS A 169 0.01 -19.23 13.74
CA CYS A 169 0.02 -19.39 12.29
C CYS A 169 0.31 -20.83 11.84
N LYS A 170 0.75 -21.72 12.74
CA LYS A 170 1.14 -23.09 12.40
C LYS A 170 0.00 -23.89 11.80
N GLU A 171 -1.22 -23.65 12.25
CA GLU A 171 -2.38 -24.37 11.72
C GLU A 171 -2.69 -24.03 10.25
N PHE A 172 -2.12 -22.96 9.68
CA PHE A 172 -2.33 -22.57 8.28
C PHE A 172 -1.23 -23.04 7.33
N ILE A 173 -0.11 -23.55 7.86
CA ILE A 173 0.98 -24.08 7.05
C ILE A 173 0.49 -25.30 6.24
N GLY A 174 0.77 -25.32 4.94
CA GLY A 174 0.32 -26.34 4.00
C GLY A 174 -1.15 -26.23 3.58
N LYS A 175 -1.94 -25.34 4.21
CA LYS A 175 -3.35 -25.08 3.85
C LYS A 175 -3.45 -24.04 2.74
N ARG A 176 -2.97 -24.43 1.55
CA ARG A 176 -2.93 -23.60 0.35
C ARG A 176 -4.31 -23.07 -0.05
N GLY A 177 -4.36 -21.81 -0.45
CA GLY A 177 -5.54 -21.11 -0.93
C GLY A 177 -6.56 -20.78 0.14
N SER A 178 -6.20 -20.89 1.43
CA SER A 178 -7.08 -20.55 2.54
C SER A 178 -7.13 -19.04 2.81
N GLY A 179 -6.11 -18.30 2.37
CA GLY A 179 -5.91 -16.89 2.71
C GLY A 179 -5.64 -16.59 4.18
N ARG A 180 -5.56 -17.62 5.02
CA ARG A 180 -5.36 -17.47 6.46
C ARG A 180 -3.89 -17.32 6.84
N LEU A 181 -2.98 -17.95 6.10
CA LEU A 181 -1.55 -17.87 6.41
C LEU A 181 -1.00 -16.45 6.23
N VAL A 182 -1.24 -15.84 5.08
CA VAL A 182 -0.80 -14.46 4.80
C VAL A 182 -1.43 -13.47 5.76
N THR A 183 -2.72 -13.64 6.09
CA THR A 183 -3.43 -12.80 7.06
C THR A 183 -2.86 -12.94 8.47
N CYS A 184 -2.58 -14.16 8.93
CA CYS A 184 -1.96 -14.41 10.23
C CYS A 184 -0.58 -13.75 10.34
N LEU A 185 0.24 -13.86 9.29
CA LEU A 185 1.55 -13.22 9.24
C LEU A 185 1.48 -11.69 9.19
N TYR A 186 0.42 -11.15 8.59
CA TYR A 186 0.15 -9.70 8.60
C TYR A 186 -0.14 -9.20 10.02
N ASP A 187 -0.98 -9.90 10.78
CA ASP A 187 -1.30 -9.53 12.17
C ASP A 187 -0.04 -9.54 13.07
N LEU A 188 0.90 -10.42 12.78
CA LEU A 188 2.18 -10.55 13.48
C LEU A 188 3.34 -9.75 12.84
N LEU A 189 3.07 -8.87 11.88
CA LEU A 189 4.10 -8.11 11.17
C LEU A 189 5.10 -7.36 12.07
N PRO A 190 4.71 -6.77 13.22
CA PRO A 190 5.65 -6.15 14.16
C PRO A 190 6.66 -7.15 14.74
N ASN A 191 6.25 -8.41 14.91
CA ASN A 191 7.01 -9.48 15.58
C ASN A 191 7.86 -10.32 14.62
N ILE A 192 7.59 -10.25 13.31
CA ILE A 192 8.42 -10.91 12.29
C ILE A 192 9.86 -10.45 12.47
N THR A 193 10.82 -11.38 12.44
CA THR A 193 12.26 -11.08 12.56
C THR A 193 12.98 -11.23 11.23
N GLU A 194 12.51 -12.13 10.37
CA GLU A 194 13.15 -12.42 9.10
C GLU A 194 12.84 -11.31 8.07
N SER A 195 13.89 -10.79 7.43
CA SER A 195 13.79 -9.64 6.54
C SER A 195 12.99 -9.91 5.27
N SER A 196 13.10 -11.10 4.67
CA SER A 196 12.37 -11.47 3.46
C SER A 196 10.88 -11.60 3.73
N CYS A 197 10.50 -12.19 4.85
CA CYS A 197 9.16 -12.31 5.36
C CYS A 197 8.56 -10.93 5.62
N ARG A 198 9.28 -10.06 6.34
CA ARG A 198 8.82 -8.69 6.58
C ARG A 198 8.62 -7.93 5.28
N TYR A 199 9.55 -8.08 4.33
CA TYR A 199 9.43 -7.46 3.02
C TYR A 199 8.19 -7.96 2.29
N PHE A 200 8.00 -9.28 2.20
CA PHE A 200 6.85 -9.88 1.55
C PHE A 200 5.51 -9.46 2.16
N ILE A 201 5.38 -9.52 3.48
CA ILE A 201 4.15 -9.14 4.16
C ILE A 201 3.87 -7.64 4.00
N LYS A 202 4.90 -6.78 3.98
CA LYS A 202 4.72 -5.35 3.63
C LYS A 202 4.26 -5.15 2.18
N GLN A 203 4.74 -5.96 1.24
CA GLN A 203 4.23 -5.91 -0.14
C GLN A 203 2.76 -6.31 -0.19
N MET A 204 2.36 -7.36 0.55
CA MET A 204 0.96 -7.77 0.65
C MET A 204 0.11 -6.68 1.32
N GLN A 205 0.59 -6.08 2.41
CA GLN A 205 -0.08 -4.95 3.09
C GLN A 205 -0.38 -3.80 2.14
N ALA A 206 0.61 -3.34 1.38
CA ALA A 206 0.48 -2.18 0.50
C ALA A 206 -0.50 -2.38 -0.67
N VAL A 207 -1.03 -3.59 -0.88
CA VAL A 207 -1.88 -3.91 -2.03
C VAL A 207 -3.21 -4.53 -1.59
N VAL A 208 -3.19 -5.36 -0.56
CA VAL A 208 -4.34 -6.17 -0.14
C VAL A 208 -4.97 -5.64 1.15
N PHE A 209 -4.17 -5.11 2.08
CA PHE A 209 -4.63 -4.72 3.43
C PHE A 209 -4.63 -3.19 3.64
N ASN A 210 -4.54 -2.43 2.55
CA ASN A 210 -4.69 -0.99 2.55
C ASN A 210 -6.11 -0.67 2.07
N ASP A 211 -6.96 -0.21 2.99
CA ASP A 211 -8.38 0.16 2.78
C ASP A 211 -8.60 1.64 3.15
#